data_AF-A0A0K0JSB2-F1
#
_entry.id   AF-A0A0K0JSB2-F1
#
_cell.length_a   1.000
_cell.length_b   1.000
_cell.length_c   1.000
_cell.angle_alpha   90.00
_cell.angle_beta   90.00
_cell.angle_gamma   90.00
#
_symmetry.space_group_name_H-M   'P 1'
#
loop_
_entity.id
_entity.type
_entity.pdbx_description
1 polymer ?
#
loop_
_entity_poly.entity_id
_entity_poly.type
_entity_poly.pdbx_seq_one_letter_code
_entity_poly.pdbx_strand_id
1 'polypeptide(L)'
;MRVHDREEQGPSDDLIALFFTLIEILKGELPWKDEKNDEKMKSAKMELVKNDFVKISENFGSSLGEYGRAVMTLAVDAEPNYTFLISVMKVAALEILKSWD
;
A
#
# COMPACT_ATOMS: atom_id res chain seq x y z
N MET A 1 3.91 -9.04 3.78
CA MET A 1 4.03 -10.46 3.38
C MET A 1 4.37 -11.36 4.55
N ARG A 2 5.20 -10.90 5.48
CA ARG A 2 5.86 -11.69 6.53
C ARG A 2 4.94 -12.24 7.61
N VAL A 3 3.84 -11.55 7.89
CA VAL A 3 2.78 -12.05 8.80
C VAL A 3 2.27 -13.42 8.37
N HIS A 4 2.19 -13.66 7.07
CA HIS A 4 1.76 -14.95 6.51
C HIS A 4 2.85 -16.02 6.60
N ASP A 5 4.11 -15.60 6.74
CA ASP A 5 5.29 -16.45 6.93
C ASP A 5 5.65 -16.65 8.41
N ARG A 6 4.87 -16.07 9.34
CA ARG A 6 5.11 -16.07 10.81
C ARG A 6 6.49 -15.52 11.21
N GLU A 7 7.03 -14.61 10.41
CA GLU A 7 8.26 -13.90 10.72
C GLU A 7 8.01 -12.70 11.64
N GLU A 8 9.06 -12.21 12.30
CA GLU A 8 9.01 -10.99 13.11
C GLU A 8 8.67 -9.78 12.23
N GLN A 9 7.72 -8.97 12.72
CA GLN A 9 7.22 -7.80 12.01
C GLN A 9 8.04 -6.57 12.40
N GLY A 10 8.32 -5.73 11.40
CA GLY A 10 9.00 -4.45 11.59
C GLY A 10 8.12 -3.26 11.19
N PRO A 11 8.63 -2.03 11.34
CA PRO A 11 7.90 -0.81 10.96
C PRO A 11 7.42 -0.79 9.50
N SER A 12 8.13 -1.49 8.61
CA SER A 12 7.71 -1.67 7.21
C SER A 12 6.38 -2.41 7.08
N ASP A 13 6.11 -3.41 7.92
CA ASP A 13 4.87 -4.20 7.84
C ASP A 13 3.65 -3.34 8.20
N ASP A 14 3.79 -2.46 9.20
CA ASP A 14 2.75 -1.48 9.56
C ASP A 14 2.47 -0.50 8.41
N LEU A 15 3.53 -0.01 7.75
CA LEU A 15 3.39 0.91 6.61
C LEU A 15 2.73 0.21 5.40
N ILE A 16 3.06 -1.06 5.16
CA ILE A 16 2.43 -1.88 4.12
C ILE A 16 0.94 -2.09 4.44
N ALA A 17 0.60 -2.37 5.70
CA ALA A 17 -0.79 -2.49 6.13
C ALA A 17 -1.54 -1.17 5.91
N LEU A 18 -0.95 -0.03 6.29
CA LEU A 18 -1.51 1.30 6.06
C LEU A 18 -1.75 1.58 4.57
N PHE A 19 -0.82 1.17 3.70
CA PHE A 19 -0.99 1.30 2.26
C PHE A 19 -2.21 0.51 1.76
N PHE A 20 -2.38 -0.75 2.16
CA PHE A 20 -3.55 -1.53 1.76
C PHE A 20 -4.85 -0.96 2.32
N THR A 21 -4.86 -0.46 3.56
CA THR A 21 -6.01 0.26 4.12
C THR A 21 -6.39 1.48 3.29
N LEU A 22 -5.41 2.25 2.80
CA LEU A 22 -5.70 3.38 1.93
C LEU A 22 -6.31 2.96 0.58
N ILE A 23 -5.81 1.87 -0.01
CA ILE A 23 -6.42 1.31 -1.23
C ILE A 23 -7.86 0.84 -0.97
N GLU A 24 -8.11 0.21 0.17
CA GLU A 24 -9.45 -0.20 0.57
C GLU A 24 -10.40 0.99 0.74
N ILE A 25 -9.95 2.07 1.38
CA ILE A 25 -10.73 3.31 1.52
C ILE A 25 -11.12 3.87 0.15
N LEU A 26 -10.19 3.86 -0.81
CA LEU A 26 -10.40 4.45 -2.13
C LEU A 26 -11.23 3.59 -3.08
N LYS A 27 -11.08 2.26 -3.00
CA LYS A 27 -11.78 1.31 -3.87
C LYS A 27 -13.05 0.73 -3.26
N GLY A 28 -13.23 0.90 -1.95
CA GLY A 28 -14.31 0.31 -1.14
C GLY A 28 -14.05 -1.14 -0.70
N GLU A 29 -13.10 -1.83 -1.33
CA GLU A 29 -12.75 -3.22 -1.00
C GLU A 29 -11.34 -3.59 -1.43
N LEU A 30 -10.82 -4.66 -0.81
CA LEU A 30 -9.61 -5.35 -1.25
C LEU A 30 -9.95 -6.68 -1.95
N PRO A 31 -9.13 -7.13 -2.93
CA PRO A 31 -9.37 -8.38 -3.65
C PRO A 31 -9.46 -9.63 -2.76
N TRP A 32 -8.89 -9.57 -1.55
CA TRP A 32 -8.84 -10.66 -0.58
C TRP A 32 -9.80 -10.48 0.61
N LYS A 33 -10.82 -9.61 0.53
CA LYS A 33 -11.72 -9.32 1.66
C LYS A 33 -12.41 -10.55 2.26
N ASP A 34 -12.74 -11.55 1.43
CA ASP A 34 -13.46 -12.77 1.83
C ASP A 34 -12.54 -14.01 1.82
N GLU A 35 -11.24 -13.84 1.56
CA GLU A 35 -10.30 -14.95 1.45
C GLU A 35 -9.83 -15.39 2.84
N LYS A 36 -9.97 -16.68 3.13
CA LYS A 36 -9.60 -17.30 4.43
C LYS A 36 -8.31 -18.11 4.34
N ASN A 37 -7.79 -18.32 3.14
CA ASN A 37 -6.53 -19.01 2.92
C ASN A 37 -5.37 -18.01 2.85
N ASP A 38 -4.42 -18.15 3.77
CA ASP A 38 -3.28 -17.24 3.92
C ASP A 38 -2.44 -17.14 2.64
N GLU A 39 -2.19 -18.25 1.95
CA GLU A 39 -1.40 -18.29 0.70
C GLU A 39 -2.10 -17.57 -0.46
N LYS A 40 -3.41 -17.75 -0.59
CA LYS A 40 -4.21 -17.03 -1.58
C LYS A 40 -4.26 -15.54 -1.28
N MET A 41 -4.42 -15.17 0.00
CA MET A 41 -4.38 -13.78 0.43
C MET A 41 -3.01 -13.15 0.16
N LYS A 42 -1.92 -13.86 0.46
CA LYS A 42 -0.55 -13.43 0.15
C LYS A 42 -0.36 -13.22 -1.35
N SER A 43 -0.84 -14.15 -2.16
CA SER A 43 -0.75 -14.08 -3.62
C SER A 43 -1.51 -12.86 -4.17
N ALA A 44 -2.73 -12.61 -3.68
CA ALA A 44 -3.53 -11.46 -4.09
C ALA A 44 -2.87 -10.11 -3.69
N LYS A 45 -2.25 -10.04 -2.49
CA LYS A 45 -1.43 -8.90 -2.06
C LYS A 45 -0.27 -8.65 -3.03
N MET A 46 0.44 -9.70 -3.43
CA MET A 46 1.56 -9.59 -4.37
C MET A 46 1.12 -9.19 -5.78
N GLU A 47 -0.04 -9.64 -6.24
CA GLU A 47 -0.60 -9.27 -7.54
C GLU A 47 -0.98 -7.78 -7.59
N LEU A 48 -1.63 -7.28 -6.53
CA LEU A 48 -1.98 -5.87 -6.40
C LEU A 48 -0.74 -4.97 -6.44
N VAL A 49 0.35 -5.40 -5.79
CA VAL A 49 1.63 -4.65 -5.81
C VAL A 49 2.26 -4.65 -7.21
N LYS A 50 2.15 -5.74 -7.98
CA LYS A 50 2.80 -5.83 -9.30
C LYS A 50 2.07 -5.04 -10.39
N ASN A 51 0.77 -5.21 -10.49
CA ASN A 51 -0.01 -4.70 -11.63
C ASN A 51 -0.73 -3.40 -11.34
N ASP A 52 -1.03 -3.12 -10.07
CA ASP A 52 -2.03 -2.13 -9.73
C ASP A 52 -1.42 -0.78 -9.35
N PHE A 53 -0.10 -0.66 -9.10
CA PHE A 53 0.51 0.67 -8.87
C PHE A 53 0.32 1.63 -10.04
N VAL A 54 0.37 1.12 -11.27
CA VAL A 54 0.13 1.94 -12.47
C VAL A 54 -1.33 2.41 -12.49
N LYS A 55 -2.29 1.50 -12.31
CA LYS A 55 -3.72 1.81 -12.27
C LYS A 55 -4.13 2.71 -11.09
N ILE A 56 -3.52 2.49 -9.94
CA ILE A 56 -3.68 3.35 -8.75
C ILE A 56 -3.19 4.76 -9.08
N SER A 57 -2.06 4.88 -9.77
CA SER A 57 -1.51 6.17 -10.19
C SER A 57 -2.40 6.87 -11.22
N GLU A 58 -3.02 6.12 -12.14
CA GLU A 58 -3.96 6.64 -13.15
C GLU A 58 -5.25 7.19 -12.53
N ASN A 59 -5.79 6.50 -11.52
CA ASN A 59 -7.10 6.86 -10.93
C ASN A 59 -7.00 7.85 -9.75
N PHE A 60 -5.90 7.82 -9.01
CA PHE A 60 -5.78 8.55 -7.72
C PHE A 60 -4.55 9.46 -7.65
N GLY A 61 -3.88 9.68 -8.78
CA GLY A 61 -2.70 10.54 -8.85
C GLY A 61 -1.38 9.78 -8.62
N SER A 62 -0.31 10.34 -9.17
CA SER A 62 1.00 9.69 -9.20
C SER A 62 1.63 9.50 -7.81
N SER A 63 1.26 10.35 -6.85
CA SER A 63 1.85 10.36 -5.50
C SER A 63 1.45 9.14 -4.70
N LEU A 64 0.24 8.61 -4.89
CA LEU A 64 -0.20 7.40 -4.19
C LEU A 64 0.58 6.16 -4.67
N GLY A 65 0.85 6.09 -5.97
CA GLY A 65 1.72 5.06 -6.53
C GLY A 65 3.16 5.19 -6.04
N GLU A 66 3.67 6.41 -5.88
CA GLU A 66 5.00 6.67 -5.30
C GLU A 66 5.09 6.22 -3.85
N TYR A 67 4.09 6.56 -3.03
CA TYR A 67 4.00 6.11 -1.64
C TYR A 67 4.02 4.57 -1.57
N GLY A 68 3.20 3.91 -2.39
CA GLY A 68 3.14 2.44 -2.46
C GLY A 68 4.49 1.82 -2.83
N ARG A 69 5.19 2.37 -3.83
CA ARG A 69 6.54 1.91 -4.22
C ARG A 69 7.56 2.08 -3.11
N ALA A 70 7.56 3.24 -2.44
CA ALA A 70 8.48 3.52 -1.35
C ALA A 70 8.28 2.55 -0.19
N VAL A 71 7.03 2.33 0.23
CA VAL A 71 6.71 1.41 1.33
C VAL A 71 7.03 -0.04 1.00
N MET A 72 6.68 -0.52 -0.20
CA MET A 72 6.89 -1.93 -0.58
C MET A 72 8.37 -2.30 -0.82
N THR A 73 9.26 -1.32 -0.89
CA THR A 73 10.71 -1.52 -1.08
C THR A 73 11.53 -1.31 0.19
N LEU A 74 10.90 -0.95 1.31
CA LEU A 74 11.57 -0.85 2.60
C LEU A 74 12.15 -2.21 3.01
N ALA A 75 13.42 -2.21 3.39
CA ALA A 75 14.00 -3.33 4.13
C ALA A 75 13.36 -3.38 5.52
N VAL A 76 13.28 -4.57 6.10
CA VAL A 76 12.45 -4.76 7.30
C VAL A 76 13.10 -4.29 8.59
N ASP A 77 14.41 -4.24 8.60
CA ASP A 77 15.22 -3.65 9.66
C ASP A 77 15.55 -2.17 9.39
N ALA A 78 15.09 -1.60 8.27
CA ALA A 78 15.34 -0.20 7.96
C ALA A 78 14.41 0.71 8.76
N GLU A 79 14.99 1.77 9.33
CA GLU A 79 14.24 2.92 9.81
C GLU A 79 13.57 3.61 8.60
N PRO A 80 12.23 3.66 8.52
CA PRO A 80 11.57 4.32 7.40
C PRO A 80 11.84 5.82 7.40
N ASN A 81 11.98 6.42 6.21
CA ASN A 81 12.01 7.88 6.09
C ASN A 81 10.59 8.46 6.24
N TYR A 82 10.10 8.55 7.48
CA TYR A 82 8.76 9.04 7.78
C TYR A 82 8.51 10.46 7.26
N THR A 83 9.53 11.32 7.27
CA THR A 83 9.41 12.69 6.75
C THR A 83 9.05 12.68 5.27
N PHE A 84 9.75 11.85 4.48
CA PHE A 84 9.43 11.64 3.06
C PHE A 84 8.03 11.04 2.89
N LEU A 85 7.72 9.95 3.59
CA LEU A 85 6.43 9.25 3.47
C LEU A 85 5.24 10.16 3.78
N ILE A 86 5.33 10.97 4.85
CA ILE A 86 4.31 11.98 5.20
C ILE A 86 4.19 13.04 4.11
N SER A 87 5.31 13.50 3.55
CA SER A 87 5.30 14.52 2.49
C SER A 87 4.57 14.03 1.24
N VAL A 88 4.85 12.80 0.81
CA VAL A 88 4.19 12.17 -0.35
C VAL A 88 2.71 11.96 -0.07
N MET A 89 2.35 11.50 1.14
CA MET A 89 0.95 11.29 1.53
C MET A 89 0.13 12.59 1.51
N LYS A 90 0.71 13.72 1.92
CA LYS A 90 0.05 15.03 1.82
C LYS A 90 -0.25 15.42 0.38
N VAL A 91 0.68 15.15 -0.54
CA VAL A 91 0.46 15.40 -1.97
C VAL A 91 -0.62 14.47 -2.50
N ALA A 92 -0.56 13.18 -2.17
CA ALA A 92 -1.58 12.20 -2.57
C ALA A 92 -2.99 12.60 -2.10
N ALA A 93 -3.14 13.05 -0.85
CA ALA A 93 -4.42 13.52 -0.32
C ALA A 93 -4.97 14.72 -1.11
N LEU A 94 -4.12 15.65 -1.55
CA LEU A 94 -4.52 16.78 -2.38
C LEU A 94 -4.90 16.35 -3.81
N GLU A 95 -4.18 15.39 -4.40
CA GLU A 95 -4.51 14.82 -5.71
C GLU A 95 -5.86 14.10 -5.67
N ILE A 96 -6.11 13.29 -4.64
CA ILE A 96 -7.37 12.59 -4.43
C ILE A 96 -8.51 13.60 -4.24
N LEU A 97 -8.34 14.64 -3.42
CA LEU A 97 -9.40 15.63 -3.22
C LEU A 97 -9.81 16.29 -4.55
N LYS A 98 -8.82 16.64 -5.38
CA LYS A 98 -9.05 17.27 -6.70
C LYS A 98 -9.71 16.34 -7.72
N SER A 99 -9.63 15.01 -7.56
CA SER A 99 -10.29 14.09 -8.48
C SER A 99 -11.78 13.91 -8.20
N TRP A 100 -12.28 14.49 -7.10
CA TRP A 100 -13.68 14.46 -6.68
C TRP A 100 -14.42 15.78 -6.97
N ASP A 101 -13.71 16.82 -7.38
CA ASP A 101 -14.25 18.11 -7.85
C ASP A 101 -14.51 18.09 -9.37
#